data_AF-A0AAU9D9B1-F1
#
_entry.id   AF-A0AAU9D9B1-F1
#
_cell.length_a   1.000
_cell.length_b   1.000
_cell.length_c   1.000
_cell.angle_alpha   90.00
_cell.angle_beta   90.00
_cell.angle_gamma   90.00
#
_symmetry.space_group_name_H-M   'P 1'
#
loop_
_entity.id
_entity.type
_entity.pdbx_description
1 polymer ?
#
loop_
_entity_poly.entity_id
_entity_poly.type
_entity_poly.pdbx_seq_one_letter_code
_entity_poly.pdbx_strand_id
1 'polypeptide(L)'
;MKHLNVKWNKMALKQAKSYAKDMICSKKVLRDRLTQSVSDGGSAYTAAQAQFAVKNLKVNWNKNALEEAKSLKRQGNSRSFIEQALKKSEYSYEKSEIDYAMKNLK
;
A
#
# COMPACT_ATOMS: atom_id res chain seq x y z
N MET A 1 -24.16 17.66 -0.26
CA MET A 1 -22.71 17.37 -0.42
C MET A 1 -22.21 16.17 0.41
N LYS A 2 -22.66 15.94 1.66
CA LYS A 2 -22.20 14.81 2.50
C LYS A 2 -22.42 13.42 1.88
N HIS A 3 -23.57 13.18 1.22
CA HIS A 3 -23.89 11.89 0.59
C HIS A 3 -22.95 11.52 -0.58
N LEU A 4 -22.48 12.50 -1.35
CA LEU A 4 -21.51 12.27 -2.43
C LEU A 4 -20.17 11.83 -1.85
N ASN A 5 -19.70 12.47 -0.78
CA ASN A 5 -18.44 12.10 -0.13
C ASN A 5 -18.46 10.65 0.40
N VAL A 6 -19.58 10.22 1.01
CA VAL A 6 -19.76 8.84 1.47
C VAL A 6 -19.73 7.84 0.30
N LYS A 7 -20.35 8.18 -0.84
CA LYS A 7 -20.32 7.35 -2.06
C LYS A 7 -18.89 7.17 -2.59
N TRP A 8 -18.15 8.26 -2.72
CA TRP A 8 -16.77 8.23 -3.21
C TRP A 8 -15.81 7.50 -2.28
N ASN A 9 -15.98 7.64 -0.96
CA ASN A 9 -15.22 6.88 0.03
C ASN A 9 -15.43 5.36 -0.11
N LYS A 10 -16.68 4.93 -0.36
CA LYS A 10 -17.00 3.52 -0.60
C LYS A 10 -16.39 3.01 -1.92
N MET A 11 -16.42 3.82 -2.98
CA MET A 11 -15.81 3.50 -4.27
C MET A 11 -14.28 3.38 -4.15
N ALA A 12 -13.63 4.34 -3.50
CA ALA A 12 -12.20 4.30 -3.23
C ALA A 12 -11.81 3.04 -2.43
N LEU A 13 -12.60 2.67 -1.41
CA LEU A 13 -12.37 1.44 -0.64
C LEU A 13 -12.55 0.18 -1.49
N LYS A 14 -13.55 0.13 -2.38
CA LYS A 14 -13.74 -1.00 -3.30
C LYS A 14 -12.53 -1.16 -4.23
N GLN A 15 -12.03 -0.07 -4.79
CA GLN A 15 -10.88 -0.08 -5.69
C GLN A 15 -9.58 -0.42 -4.94
N ALA A 16 -9.40 0.10 -3.73
CA ALA A 16 -8.29 -0.26 -2.85
C ALA A 16 -8.26 -1.76 -2.53
N LYS A 17 -9.43 -2.37 -2.28
CA LYS A 17 -9.55 -3.83 -2.12
C LYS A 17 -9.18 -4.60 -3.37
N SER A 18 -9.49 -4.08 -4.56
CA SER A 18 -9.09 -4.69 -5.82
C SER A 18 -7.57 -4.66 -5.94
N TYR A 19 -6.95 -3.49 -5.81
CA TYR A 19 -5.50 -3.36 -5.91
C TYR A 19 -4.76 -4.20 -4.87
N ALA A 20 -5.23 -4.25 -3.62
CA ALA A 20 -4.56 -5.03 -2.59
C ALA A 20 -4.67 -6.55 -2.76
N LYS A 21 -5.54 -7.05 -3.64
CA LYS A 21 -5.55 -8.48 -4.01
C LYS A 21 -4.39 -8.84 -4.93
N ASP A 22 -4.04 -7.91 -5.82
CA ASP A 22 -3.11 -8.17 -6.92
C ASP A 22 -1.72 -7.54 -6.68
N MET A 23 -1.64 -6.54 -5.79
CA MET A 23 -0.43 -5.77 -5.52
C MET A 23 0.12 -6.03 -4.11
N ILE A 24 1.38 -6.49 -4.06
CA ILE A 24 2.20 -6.42 -2.85
C ILE A 24 2.81 -5.03 -2.79
N CYS A 25 2.27 -4.17 -1.93
CA CYS A 25 2.72 -2.80 -1.80
C CYS A 25 2.42 -2.22 -0.40
N SER A 26 3.01 -1.07 -0.10
CA SER A 26 2.75 -0.33 1.14
C SER A 26 1.44 0.46 1.08
N LYS A 27 1.01 0.92 2.26
CA LYS A 27 -0.12 1.85 2.42
C LYS A 27 0.04 3.11 1.54
N LYS A 28 1.27 3.61 1.44
CA LYS A 28 1.57 4.83 0.67
C LYS A 28 1.40 4.59 -0.84
N VAL A 29 1.95 3.51 -1.39
CA VAL A 29 1.77 3.14 -2.81
C VAL A 29 0.30 3.09 -3.16
N LEU A 30 -0.46 2.38 -2.32
CA LEU A 30 -1.87 2.15 -2.61
C LEU A 30 -2.66 3.47 -2.60
N ARG A 31 -2.36 4.36 -1.65
CA ARG A 31 -2.95 5.71 -1.61
C ARG A 31 -2.61 6.50 -2.87
N ASP A 32 -1.34 6.55 -3.23
CA ASP A 32 -0.87 7.35 -4.36
C ASP A 32 -1.45 6.81 -5.68
N ARG A 33 -1.54 5.48 -5.80
CA ARG A 33 -2.22 4.83 -6.92
C ARG A 33 -3.70 5.23 -7.01
N LEU A 34 -4.43 5.27 -5.90
CA LEU A 34 -5.83 5.71 -5.89
C LEU A 34 -5.96 7.18 -6.33
N THR A 35 -5.03 8.04 -5.95
CA THR A 35 -5.04 9.46 -6.39
C THR A 35 -4.69 9.66 -7.86
N GLN A 36 -4.11 8.65 -8.52
CA GLN A 36 -3.77 8.66 -9.94
C GLN A 36 -4.72 7.82 -10.80
N SER A 37 -5.57 7.00 -10.17
CA SER A 37 -6.46 6.07 -10.88
C SER A 37 -7.79 6.74 -11.17
N VAL A 38 -8.20 6.76 -12.44
CA VAL A 38 -9.56 7.17 -12.82
C VAL A 38 -10.54 6.16 -12.21
N SER A 39 -11.44 6.67 -11.36
CA SER A 39 -12.53 5.87 -10.79
C SER A 39 -13.60 5.56 -11.84
N ASP A 40 -14.49 4.64 -11.53
CA ASP A 40 -15.69 4.36 -12.35
C ASP A 40 -16.57 5.61 -12.59
N GLY A 41 -16.37 6.68 -11.82
CA GLY A 41 -17.04 7.98 -11.98
C GLY A 41 -16.27 8.98 -12.85
N GLY A 42 -15.22 8.56 -13.56
CA GLY A 42 -14.51 9.38 -14.56
C GLY A 42 -13.50 10.38 -14.00
N SER A 43 -13.17 10.32 -12.71
CA SER A 43 -12.17 11.21 -12.08
C SER A 43 -11.34 10.45 -11.05
N ALA A 44 -10.13 10.94 -10.77
CA ALA A 44 -9.30 10.34 -9.72
C ALA A 44 -9.85 10.63 -8.31
N TYR A 45 -9.48 9.79 -7.34
CA TYR A 45 -9.88 10.03 -5.95
C TYR A 45 -9.07 11.17 -5.34
N THR A 46 -9.74 11.99 -4.54
CA THR A 46 -9.06 12.98 -3.70
C THR A 46 -8.14 12.29 -2.68
N ALA A 47 -7.14 13.02 -2.18
CA ALA A 47 -6.25 12.52 -1.13
C ALA A 47 -7.02 12.02 0.11
N ALA A 48 -8.11 12.69 0.50
CA ALA A 48 -8.94 12.30 1.63
C ALA A 48 -9.67 10.96 1.40
N GLN A 49 -10.19 10.74 0.18
CA GLN A 49 -10.85 9.48 -0.19
C GLN A 49 -9.86 8.31 -0.27
N ALA A 50 -8.68 8.55 -0.83
CA ALA A 50 -7.61 7.56 -0.88
C ALA A 50 -7.12 7.19 0.53
N GLN A 51 -6.92 8.18 1.41
CA GLN A 51 -6.58 7.95 2.81
C GLN A 51 -7.69 7.19 3.55
N PHE A 52 -8.95 7.55 3.33
CA PHE A 52 -10.09 6.81 3.90
C PHE A 52 -10.06 5.34 3.46
N ALA A 53 -9.86 5.08 2.17
CA ALA A 53 -9.82 3.73 1.62
C ALA A 53 -8.69 2.88 2.23
N VAL A 54 -7.47 3.40 2.27
CA VAL A 54 -6.31 2.69 2.83
C VAL A 54 -6.48 2.45 4.33
N LYS A 55 -7.00 3.44 5.09
CA LYS A 55 -7.26 3.31 6.54
C LYS A 55 -8.31 2.24 6.86
N ASN A 56 -9.31 2.09 5.99
CA ASN A 56 -10.40 1.12 6.19
C ASN A 56 -10.11 -0.24 5.53
N LEU A 57 -8.92 -0.42 4.97
CA LEU A 57 -8.52 -1.65 4.33
C LEU A 57 -8.03 -2.66 5.38
N LYS A 58 -8.58 -3.88 5.32
CA LYS A 58 -8.14 -5.01 6.15
C LYS A 58 -7.08 -5.80 5.39
N VAL A 59 -5.84 -5.33 5.44
CA VAL A 59 -4.67 -5.96 4.81
C VAL A 59 -3.59 -6.17 5.84
N ASN A 60 -2.88 -7.30 5.73
CA ASN A 60 -1.72 -7.58 6.54
C ASN A 60 -0.48 -6.91 5.93
N TRP A 61 -0.23 -5.66 6.31
CA TRP A 61 0.89 -4.86 5.79
C TRP A 61 2.26 -5.43 6.17
N ASN A 62 2.36 -6.10 7.33
CA ASN A 62 3.55 -6.86 7.74
C ASN A 62 3.87 -7.98 6.74
N LYS A 63 2.83 -8.67 6.23
CA LYS A 63 3.00 -9.69 5.18
C LYS A 63 3.48 -9.07 3.88
N ASN A 64 2.95 -7.91 3.49
CA ASN A 64 3.41 -7.22 2.27
C ASN A 64 4.89 -6.84 2.36
N ALA A 65 5.30 -6.22 3.47
CA ALA A 65 6.70 -5.87 3.71
C ALA A 65 7.62 -7.10 3.66
N LEU A 66 7.20 -8.23 4.25
CA LEU A 66 7.95 -9.48 4.22
C LEU A 66 8.07 -10.08 2.80
N GLU A 67 6.98 -10.08 2.02
CA GLU A 67 7.02 -10.62 0.65
C GLU A 67 7.88 -9.76 -0.27
N GLU A 68 7.87 -8.44 -0.08
CA GLU A 68 8.79 -7.53 -0.79
C GLU A 68 10.24 -7.77 -0.38
N ALA A 69 10.52 -7.93 0.92
CA ALA A 69 11.84 -8.27 1.43
C ALA A 69 12.36 -9.60 0.85
N LYS A 70 11.52 -10.64 0.80
CA LYS A 70 11.85 -11.92 0.17
C LYS A 70 12.11 -11.77 -1.33
N SER A 71 11.34 -10.93 -2.02
CA SER A 71 11.54 -10.66 -3.45
C SER A 71 12.90 -10.04 -3.71
N LEU A 72 13.25 -8.98 -2.96
CA LEU A 72 14.57 -8.34 -3.05
C LEU A 72 15.70 -9.32 -2.67
N LYS A 73 15.49 -10.18 -1.67
CA LYS A 73 16.45 -11.23 -1.30
C LYS A 73 16.68 -12.23 -2.43
N ARG A 74 15.62 -12.69 -3.11
CA ARG A 74 15.73 -13.58 -4.29
C ARG A 74 16.50 -12.96 -5.45
N GLN A 75 16.50 -11.64 -5.55
CA GLN A 75 17.30 -10.88 -6.52
C GLN A 75 18.78 -10.76 -6.12
N GLY A 76 19.21 -11.37 -5.01
CA GLY A 76 20.60 -11.37 -4.55
C GLY A 76 20.99 -10.16 -3.70
N ASN A 77 20.04 -9.31 -3.29
CA ASN A 77 20.34 -8.13 -2.50
C ASN A 77 20.81 -8.47 -1.08
N SER A 78 21.68 -7.62 -0.54
CA SER A 78 22.16 -7.73 0.84
C SER A 78 21.06 -7.37 1.84
N ARG A 79 21.18 -7.87 3.08
CA ARG A 79 20.23 -7.56 4.15
C ARG A 79 20.13 -6.05 4.43
N SER A 80 21.25 -5.34 4.40
CA SER A 80 21.30 -3.88 4.58
C SER A 80 20.68 -3.12 3.42
N PHE A 81 20.81 -3.61 2.17
CA PHE A 81 20.10 -3.02 1.04
C PHE A 81 18.60 -3.21 1.16
N ILE A 82 18.15 -4.41 1.54
CA ILE A 82 16.72 -4.73 1.68
C ILE A 82 16.06 -3.82 2.73
N GLU A 83 16.67 -3.68 3.90
CA GLU A 83 16.16 -2.77 4.94
C GLU A 83 16.09 -1.32 4.44
N GLN A 84 17.12 -0.86 3.73
CA GLN A 84 17.12 0.47 3.12
C GLN A 84 16.06 0.60 2.03
N ALA A 85 15.82 -0.41 1.21
CA ALA A 85 14.81 -0.39 0.17
C ALA A 85 13.39 -0.30 0.77
N LEU A 86 13.09 -1.06 1.82
CA LEU A 86 11.79 -0.99 2.51
C LEU A 86 11.56 0.37 3.20
N LYS A 87 12.65 1.02 3.64
CA LYS A 87 12.63 2.35 4.26
C LYS A 87 12.57 3.50 3.24
N LYS A 88 13.29 3.36 2.12
CA LYS A 88 13.63 4.44 1.19
C LYS A 88 12.95 4.32 -0.17
N SER A 89 12.19 3.24 -0.45
CA SER A 89 11.31 3.25 -1.61
C SER A 89 10.37 4.45 -1.50
N GLU A 90 9.91 4.97 -2.64
CA GLU A 90 9.03 6.16 -2.77
C GLU A 90 7.65 6.00 -2.08
N TYR A 91 7.53 4.94 -1.30
CA TYR A 91 6.40 4.07 -1.08
C TYR A 91 6.63 3.29 0.23
N SER A 92 7.17 3.95 1.24
CA SER A 92 7.76 3.34 2.43
C SER A 92 6.75 2.61 3.32
N TYR A 93 7.19 1.52 3.93
CA TYR A 93 6.49 0.83 5.02
C TYR A 93 6.72 1.55 6.36
N GLU A 94 5.83 1.33 7.32
CA GLU A 94 6.04 1.79 8.71
C GLU A 94 7.19 1.03 9.36
N LYS A 95 7.85 1.63 10.35
CA LYS A 95 9.00 1.01 11.04
C LYS A 95 8.67 -0.39 11.57
N SER A 96 7.49 -0.59 12.16
CA SER A 96 7.04 -1.88 12.67
C SER A 96 6.88 -2.95 11.59
N GLU A 97 6.44 -2.57 10.39
CA GLU A 97 6.29 -3.45 9.22
C GLU A 97 7.67 -3.86 8.68
N ILE A 98 8.62 -2.92 8.64
CA ILE A 98 10.03 -3.17 8.28
C ILE A 98 10.68 -4.09 9.30
N ASP A 99 10.58 -3.77 10.60
CA ASP A 99 11.13 -4.57 11.69
C ASP A 99 10.60 -6.02 11.62
N TYR A 100 9.29 -6.18 11.39
CA TYR A 100 8.68 -7.48 11.17
C TYR A 100 9.27 -8.21 9.95
N ALA A 101 9.36 -7.53 8.80
CA ALA A 101 9.88 -8.12 7.57
C ALA A 101 11.32 -8.59 7.76
N MET A 102 12.19 -7.74 8.31
CA MET A 102 13.58 -8.06 8.54
C MET A 102 13.72 -9.22 9.55
N LYS A 103 12.97 -9.21 10.65
CA LYS A 103 12.99 -10.30 11.64
C LYS A 103 12.62 -11.67 11.04
N ASN A 104 11.70 -11.69 10.07
CA ASN A 104 11.18 -12.92 9.48
C ASN A 104 11.83 -13.28 8.12
N LEU A 105 12.78 -12.47 7.64
CA LEU A 105 13.53 -12.72 6.42
C LEU A 105 14.62 -13.77 6.68
N LYS A 106 14.44 -14.96 6.11
CA LYS A 106 15.39 -16.08 6.13
C LYS A 106 16.45 -15.92 5.03
#